data_AF-E8U8D1-F1
#
_entry.id   AF-E8U8D1-F1
#
_cell.length_a   1.000
_cell.length_b   1.000
_cell.length_c   1.000
_cell.angle_alpha   90.00
_cell.angle_beta   90.00
_cell.angle_gamma   90.00
#
_symmetry.space_group_name_H-M   'P 1'
#
loop_
_entity.id
_entity.type
_entity.pdbx_description
1 polymer ?
#
loop_
_entity_poly.entity_id
_entity_poly.type
_entity_poly.pdbx_seq_one_letter_code
_entity_poly.pdbx_strand_id
1 'polypeptide(L)'
;MKKWMLPALGALALTACTPGGGVNIGQGFAMDGSLAQAEIAVDLVYVLDSAGNVVDGETSYVVTQPVVTFNVKPQSVGLNLTSADVEILDESGNRYADIAGRYLRNYSARVPGGFTCGTSEADTDQCAPAQKTPIARAYRPASQSGSLPLIGDEVGRRVAQDCFTGDCPTLKMRVIFNGTDEANRPQSVNVPAANLIVRVNSVTTKKEE
;
A
#
# COMPACT_ATOMS: atom_id res chain seq x y z
N MET A 1 37.03 25.89 -68.52
CA MET A 1 35.63 25.68 -68.99
C MET A 1 35.33 24.18 -69.04
N LYS A 2 34.41 23.69 -68.20
CA LYS A 2 33.47 22.59 -68.53
C LYS A 2 32.49 22.45 -67.36
N LYS A 3 31.27 22.97 -67.58
CA LYS A 3 30.10 22.79 -66.72
C LYS A 3 29.59 21.36 -66.90
N TRP A 4 29.29 20.67 -65.82
CA TRP A 4 28.53 19.42 -65.85
C TRP A 4 27.18 19.67 -65.20
N MET A 5 26.12 19.46 -66.00
CA MET A 5 24.72 19.55 -65.62
C MET A 5 24.28 18.25 -64.93
N LEU A 6 23.36 18.38 -63.98
CA LEU A 6 22.59 17.30 -63.36
C LEU A 6 21.75 16.53 -64.41
N PRO A 7 21.31 15.33 -64.04
CA PRO A 7 19.89 15.02 -64.17
C PRO A 7 19.27 14.67 -62.82
N ALA A 8 18.15 15.33 -62.53
CA ALA A 8 17.19 14.96 -61.50
C ALA A 8 16.28 13.85 -62.04
N LEU A 9 16.28 12.68 -61.39
CA LEU A 9 15.26 11.63 -61.43
C LEU A 9 15.26 11.06 -60.00
N GLY A 10 14.17 10.81 -59.31
CA GLY A 10 12.75 10.91 -59.56
C GLY A 10 12.11 10.33 -58.31
N ALA A 11 11.23 11.10 -57.68
CA ALA A 11 10.45 10.61 -56.56
C ALA A 11 9.43 9.59 -57.08
N LEU A 12 9.47 8.36 -56.55
CA LEU A 12 8.31 7.49 -56.47
C LEU A 12 8.27 6.91 -55.07
N ALA A 13 7.23 7.33 -54.36
CA ALA A 13 6.90 6.94 -53.02
C ALA A 13 6.23 5.55 -52.99
N LEU A 14 6.15 5.03 -51.76
CA LEU A 14 5.12 4.16 -51.21
C LEU A 14 5.38 2.64 -51.15
N THR A 15 5.25 2.19 -49.90
CA THR A 15 4.88 0.85 -49.41
C THR A 15 6.03 -0.18 -49.38
N ALA A 16 6.46 -0.75 -48.26
CA ALA A 16 5.79 -1.00 -47.00
C ALA A 16 6.75 -0.86 -45.81
N CYS A 17 6.53 0.14 -44.95
CA CYS A 17 6.70 -0.09 -43.52
C CYS A 17 5.57 -1.04 -43.13
N THR A 18 5.88 -2.31 -42.93
CA THR A 18 5.01 -3.18 -42.15
C THR A 18 4.72 -2.44 -40.84
N PRO A 19 3.46 -2.13 -40.49
CA PRO A 19 3.10 -1.83 -39.12
C PRO A 19 3.08 -3.17 -38.38
N GLY A 20 4.23 -3.84 -38.33
CA GLY A 20 4.59 -4.69 -37.21
C GLY A 20 4.89 -3.76 -36.04
N GLY A 21 3.90 -2.96 -35.65
CA GLY A 21 3.85 -2.29 -34.36
C GLY A 21 3.69 -3.37 -33.30
N GLY A 22 4.70 -4.22 -33.18
CA GLY A 22 5.04 -4.75 -31.87
C GLY A 22 5.30 -3.50 -31.07
N VAL A 23 4.29 -3.08 -30.30
CA VAL A 23 4.50 -2.13 -29.23
C VAL A 23 5.66 -2.72 -28.46
N ASN A 24 6.83 -2.11 -28.59
CA ASN A 24 7.89 -2.28 -27.62
C ASN A 24 7.30 -1.67 -26.35
N ILE A 25 6.43 -2.42 -25.68
CA ILE A 25 6.02 -2.10 -24.34
C ILE A 25 7.28 -2.37 -23.54
N GLY A 26 8.08 -1.32 -23.37
CA GLY A 26 8.97 -1.21 -22.23
C GLY A 26 8.06 -1.26 -21.00
N GLN A 27 7.67 -2.48 -20.62
CA GLN A 27 6.79 -2.84 -19.53
C GLN A 27 7.46 -2.45 -18.22
N GLY A 28 7.44 -1.14 -17.97
CA GLY A 28 7.93 -0.53 -16.76
C GLY A 28 6.97 -0.85 -15.64
N PHE A 29 7.52 -1.10 -14.47
CA PHE A 29 6.75 -1.13 -13.24
C PHE A 29 6.60 0.33 -12.75
N ALA A 30 5.37 0.81 -12.66
CA ALA A 30 5.06 2.17 -12.22
C ALA A 30 3.76 2.19 -11.39
N MET A 31 3.91 2.29 -10.07
CA MET A 31 2.80 2.23 -9.12
C MET A 31 3.17 3.00 -7.84
N ASP A 32 2.20 3.74 -7.30
CA ASP A 32 2.32 4.41 -6.01
C ASP A 32 1.38 3.76 -4.99
N GLY A 33 1.78 3.64 -3.72
CA GLY A 33 0.91 3.15 -2.65
C GLY A 33 0.51 4.26 -1.68
N SER A 34 -0.67 4.14 -1.09
CA SER A 34 -1.18 5.05 -0.05
C SER A 34 -1.98 4.30 1.00
N LEU A 35 -1.97 4.81 2.24
CA LEU A 35 -2.74 4.29 3.37
C LEU A 35 -3.75 5.34 3.84
N ALA A 36 -4.92 4.89 4.26
CA ALA A 36 -5.94 5.73 4.90
C ALA A 36 -6.59 4.98 6.07
N GLN A 37 -7.18 5.70 7.02
CA GLN A 37 -8.06 5.15 8.07
C GLN A 37 -7.38 4.13 9.02
N ALA A 38 -6.10 4.34 9.35
CA ALA A 38 -5.40 3.53 10.35
C ALA A 38 -5.71 4.05 11.76
N GLU A 39 -6.28 3.22 12.63
CA GLU A 39 -6.65 3.63 14.00
C GLU A 39 -6.45 2.52 15.04
N ILE A 40 -6.02 2.90 16.24
CA ILE A 40 -6.07 2.08 17.46
C ILE A 40 -6.91 2.84 18.48
N ALA A 41 -8.08 2.30 18.80
CA ALA A 41 -8.95 2.79 19.85
C ALA A 41 -8.66 2.04 21.15
N VAL A 42 -8.42 2.75 22.25
CA VAL A 42 -8.06 2.18 23.56
C VAL A 42 -9.15 2.48 24.57
N ASP A 43 -9.59 1.46 25.29
CA ASP A 43 -10.48 1.59 26.44
C ASP A 43 -9.69 1.32 27.73
N LEU A 44 -9.81 2.21 28.69
CA LEU A 44 -9.10 2.16 29.97
C LEU A 44 -10.10 1.96 31.11
N VAL A 45 -9.83 0.99 31.98
CA VAL A 45 -10.60 0.76 33.20
C VAL A 45 -9.67 0.88 34.40
N TYR A 46 -9.95 1.82 35.30
CA TYR A 46 -9.23 1.95 36.57
C TYR A 46 -10.04 1.30 37.69
N VAL A 47 -9.41 0.43 38.47
CA VAL A 47 -9.99 -0.18 39.67
C VAL A 47 -9.55 0.65 40.87
N LEU A 48 -10.51 1.12 41.66
CA LEU A 48 -10.28 1.99 42.81
C LEU A 48 -10.50 1.23 44.12
N ASP A 49 -9.64 1.46 45.10
CA ASP A 49 -9.86 1.03 46.49
C ASP A 49 -11.00 1.81 47.16
N SER A 50 -11.32 1.42 48.40
CA SER A 50 -12.32 2.10 49.24
C SER A 50 -12.01 3.57 49.56
N ALA A 51 -10.75 3.99 49.43
CA ALA A 51 -10.29 5.36 49.64
C ALA A 51 -10.27 6.19 48.32
N GLY A 52 -10.58 5.57 47.18
CA GLY A 52 -10.60 6.19 45.86
C GLY A 52 -9.24 6.20 45.15
N ASN A 53 -8.24 5.46 45.63
CA ASN A 53 -6.95 5.32 44.96
C ASN A 53 -7.01 4.22 43.91
N VAL A 54 -6.31 4.41 42.79
CA VAL A 54 -6.15 3.37 41.77
C VAL A 54 -5.28 2.24 42.32
N VAL A 55 -5.80 1.02 42.32
CA VAL A 55 -5.10 -0.20 42.77
C VAL A 55 -4.82 -1.18 41.64
N ASP A 56 -5.63 -1.15 40.58
CA ASP A 56 -5.45 -1.99 39.41
C ASP A 56 -6.00 -1.27 38.16
N GLY A 57 -5.73 -1.82 36.98
CA GLY A 57 -6.40 -1.39 35.78
C GLY A 57 -6.41 -2.41 34.65
N GLU A 58 -7.51 -2.38 33.91
CA GLU A 58 -7.75 -3.22 32.75
C GLU A 58 -7.64 -2.34 31.50
N THR A 59 -7.08 -2.91 30.42
CA THR A 59 -7.05 -2.23 29.12
C THR A 59 -7.61 -3.15 28.05
N SER A 60 -8.40 -2.58 27.15
CA SER A 60 -8.79 -3.24 25.90
C SER A 60 -8.56 -2.30 24.74
N TYR A 61 -8.46 -2.85 23.53
CA TYR A 61 -8.23 -2.05 22.34
C TYR A 61 -8.90 -2.65 21.12
N VAL A 62 -9.17 -1.79 20.14
CA VAL A 62 -9.71 -2.14 18.83
C VAL A 62 -8.79 -1.57 17.77
N VAL A 63 -8.31 -2.44 16.87
CA VAL A 63 -7.46 -2.05 15.74
C VAL A 63 -8.31 -1.94 14.48
N THR A 64 -8.37 -0.73 13.92
CA THR A 64 -8.90 -0.50 12.58
C THR A 64 -7.76 -0.58 11.57
N GLN A 65 -7.81 -1.61 10.72
CA GLN A 65 -6.81 -1.82 9.69
C GLN A 65 -6.88 -0.72 8.62
N PRO A 66 -5.72 -0.24 8.13
CA PRO A 66 -5.69 0.77 7.08
C PRO A 66 -6.28 0.27 5.76
N VAL A 67 -6.93 1.17 5.04
CA VAL A 67 -7.28 0.97 3.63
C VAL A 67 -6.05 1.23 2.77
N VAL A 68 -5.56 0.18 2.12
CA VAL A 68 -4.45 0.26 1.16
C VAL A 68 -5.00 0.57 -0.23
N THR A 69 -4.46 1.60 -0.88
CA THR A 69 -4.76 1.90 -2.29
C THR A 69 -3.46 1.95 -3.09
N PHE A 70 -3.44 1.25 -4.21
CA PHE A 70 -2.38 1.28 -5.22
C PHE A 70 -2.84 2.10 -6.42
N ASN A 71 -2.11 3.16 -6.74
CA ASN A 71 -2.33 3.99 -7.92
C ASN A 71 -1.40 3.51 -9.03
N VAL A 72 -1.95 2.73 -9.95
CA VAL A 72 -1.21 2.11 -11.05
C VAL A 72 -1.20 3.06 -12.24
N LYS A 73 -0.02 3.38 -12.76
CA LYS A 73 0.12 4.28 -13.92
C LYS A 73 -0.30 3.56 -15.22
N PRO A 74 -0.76 4.30 -16.25
CA PRO A 74 -0.96 3.72 -17.58
C PRO A 74 0.28 2.97 -18.06
N GLN A 75 0.07 1.85 -18.73
CA GLN A 75 1.12 0.98 -19.28
C GLN A 75 1.99 0.23 -18.25
N SER A 76 1.70 0.38 -16.95
CA SER A 76 2.40 -0.34 -15.89
C SER A 76 2.00 -1.82 -15.85
N VAL A 77 2.96 -2.70 -15.58
CA VAL A 77 2.67 -4.12 -15.29
C VAL A 77 2.03 -4.30 -13.91
N GLY A 78 1.27 -5.39 -13.74
CA GLY A 78 0.71 -5.75 -12.44
C GLY A 78 1.76 -6.16 -11.40
N LEU A 79 1.30 -6.41 -10.18
CA LEU A 79 2.11 -6.86 -9.05
C LEU A 79 1.41 -8.01 -8.33
N ASN A 80 2.09 -9.14 -8.21
CA ASN A 80 1.72 -10.20 -7.28
C ASN A 80 2.38 -9.90 -5.94
N LEU A 81 1.60 -9.35 -5.00
CA LEU A 81 2.03 -9.04 -3.65
C LEU A 81 2.32 -10.33 -2.88
N THR A 82 3.53 -10.41 -2.33
CA THR A 82 3.99 -11.54 -1.51
C THR A 82 4.20 -11.14 -0.06
N SER A 83 4.59 -9.89 0.21
CA SER A 83 4.79 -9.41 1.57
C SER A 83 4.66 -7.90 1.71
N ALA A 84 4.59 -7.43 2.96
CA ALA A 84 4.83 -6.05 3.34
C ALA A 84 5.75 -5.96 4.55
N ASP A 85 6.80 -5.14 4.46
CA ASP A 85 7.60 -4.69 5.59
C ASP A 85 6.87 -3.49 6.21
N VAL A 86 6.36 -3.65 7.42
CA VAL A 86 5.61 -2.64 8.14
C VAL A 86 6.50 -2.07 9.24
N GLU A 87 6.61 -0.76 9.29
CA GLU A 87 7.33 -0.04 10.33
C GLU A 87 6.40 1.01 10.99
N ILE A 88 6.27 0.93 12.32
CA ILE A 88 5.57 1.91 13.16
C ILE A 88 6.62 2.80 13.82
N LEU A 89 6.42 4.09 13.68
CA LEU A 89 7.33 5.15 14.12
C LEU A 89 6.65 6.00 15.19
N ASP A 90 7.41 6.44 16.17
CA ASP A 90 6.99 7.47 17.12
C ASP A 90 7.06 8.88 16.53
N GLU A 91 6.72 9.88 17.33
CA GLU A 91 6.77 11.29 16.93
C GLU A 91 8.17 11.78 16.53
N SER A 92 9.21 11.18 17.11
CA SER A 92 10.61 11.49 16.82
C SER A 92 11.11 10.82 15.54
N GLY A 93 10.30 9.94 14.94
CA GLY A 93 10.66 9.15 13.77
C GLY A 93 11.51 7.92 14.09
N ASN A 94 11.64 7.57 15.38
CA ASN A 94 12.27 6.32 15.80
C ASN A 94 11.25 5.19 15.75
N ARG A 95 11.74 3.95 15.69
CA ARG A 95 10.86 2.80 15.70
C ARG A 95 10.14 2.69 17.04
N TYR A 96 8.82 2.57 17.00
CA TYR A 96 8.01 2.39 18.19
C TYR A 96 8.20 0.98 18.77
N ALA A 97 8.52 0.88 20.06
CA ALA A 97 8.62 -0.40 20.78
C ALA A 97 9.55 -1.45 20.12
N ASP A 98 10.65 -1.01 19.49
CA ASP A 98 11.73 -1.81 18.88
C ASP A 98 11.28 -3.01 18.03
N ILE A 99 11.01 -4.16 18.66
CA ILE A 99 10.61 -5.40 18.01
C ILE A 99 9.16 -5.33 17.51
N ALA A 100 8.26 -4.72 18.28
CA ALA A 100 6.84 -4.64 17.93
C ALA A 100 6.59 -3.64 16.78
N GLY A 101 7.45 -2.62 16.63
CA GLY A 101 7.31 -1.59 15.60
C GLY A 101 7.89 -1.94 14.25
N ARG A 102 8.47 -3.13 14.02
CA ARG A 102 8.81 -3.57 12.66
C ARG A 102 8.61 -5.05 12.47
N TYR A 103 7.87 -5.40 11.42
CA TYR A 103 7.58 -6.79 11.13
C TYR A 103 7.24 -7.00 9.66
N LEU A 104 7.46 -8.23 9.21
CA LEU A 104 7.06 -8.69 7.89
C LEU A 104 5.66 -9.33 7.97
N ARG A 105 4.79 -8.96 7.05
CA ARG A 105 3.52 -9.64 6.79
C ARG A 105 3.57 -10.31 5.43
N ASN A 106 3.12 -11.55 5.34
CA ASN A 106 3.03 -12.25 4.07
C ASN A 106 1.60 -12.13 3.52
N TYR A 107 1.49 -11.98 2.21
CA TYR A 107 0.23 -11.85 1.49
C TYR A 107 0.24 -12.74 0.25
N SER A 108 -0.95 -12.98 -0.28
CA SER A 108 -1.15 -13.49 -1.62
C SER A 108 -2.28 -12.68 -2.24
N ALA A 109 -1.92 -11.61 -2.93
CA ALA A 109 -2.87 -10.71 -3.58
C ALA A 109 -2.30 -10.20 -4.90
N ARG A 110 -3.15 -10.01 -5.91
CA ARG A 110 -2.74 -9.47 -7.21
C ARG A 110 -3.26 -8.04 -7.36
N VAL A 111 -2.34 -7.10 -7.54
CA VAL A 111 -2.63 -5.76 -8.04
C VAL A 111 -2.56 -5.82 -9.56
N PRO A 112 -3.67 -5.56 -10.26
CA PRO A 112 -3.69 -5.61 -11.71
C PRO A 112 -2.90 -4.44 -12.34
N GLY A 113 -2.45 -4.63 -13.57
CA GLY A 113 -1.68 -3.63 -14.32
C GLY A 113 -2.50 -2.42 -14.80
N GLY A 114 -1.81 -1.48 -15.44
CA GLY A 114 -2.33 -0.25 -16.03
C GLY A 114 -2.81 -0.41 -17.48
N PHE A 115 -3.45 -1.54 -17.78
CA PHE A 115 -4.04 -1.85 -19.08
C PHE A 115 -5.51 -2.25 -18.91
N THR A 116 -6.31 -2.24 -19.95
CA THR A 116 -7.66 -2.82 -19.98
C THR A 116 -7.89 -3.51 -21.32
N CYS A 117 -8.78 -4.51 -21.30
CA CYS A 117 -9.22 -5.25 -22.47
C CYS A 117 -10.60 -4.71 -22.90
N GLY A 118 -10.62 -3.86 -23.93
CA GLY A 118 -11.85 -3.18 -24.35
C GLY A 118 -12.29 -2.07 -23.38
N THR A 119 -13.60 -1.95 -23.12
CA THR A 119 -14.16 -0.95 -22.19
C THR A 119 -14.36 -1.47 -20.76
N SER A 120 -13.91 -2.70 -20.46
CA SER A 120 -14.12 -3.33 -19.16
C SER A 120 -12.85 -3.29 -18.31
N GLU A 121 -12.92 -2.64 -17.14
CA GLU A 121 -11.81 -2.53 -16.19
C GLU A 121 -11.46 -3.85 -15.46
N ALA A 122 -12.19 -4.93 -15.75
CA ALA A 122 -12.26 -6.10 -14.89
C ALA A 122 -11.06 -7.06 -14.98
N ASP A 123 -10.32 -7.14 -16.09
CA ASP A 123 -9.12 -7.98 -16.12
C ASP A 123 -8.16 -7.58 -17.24
N THR A 124 -6.92 -7.32 -16.85
CA THR A 124 -5.94 -6.56 -17.65
C THR A 124 -4.92 -7.45 -18.36
N ASP A 125 -4.93 -8.75 -18.02
CA ASP A 125 -3.87 -9.69 -18.37
C ASP A 125 -4.35 -10.79 -19.32
N GLN A 126 -5.66 -10.84 -19.59
CA GLN A 126 -6.28 -11.93 -20.35
C GLN A 126 -6.45 -11.66 -21.85
N CYS A 127 -6.27 -10.41 -22.31
CA CYS A 127 -6.38 -10.09 -23.73
C CYS A 127 -5.04 -10.07 -24.47
N ALA A 128 -5.13 -10.28 -25.79
CA ALA A 128 -4.00 -10.19 -26.69
C ALA A 128 -3.37 -8.78 -26.60
N PRO A 129 -2.04 -8.64 -26.78
CA PRO A 129 -1.36 -7.35 -26.70
C PRO A 129 -1.99 -6.24 -27.57
N ALA A 130 -2.52 -6.60 -28.74
CA ALA A 130 -3.19 -5.67 -29.65
C ALA A 130 -4.52 -5.10 -29.13
N GLN A 131 -5.09 -5.70 -28.07
CA GLN A 131 -6.36 -5.28 -27.45
C GLN A 131 -6.14 -4.53 -26.12
N LYS A 132 -4.88 -4.40 -25.66
CA LYS A 132 -4.54 -3.70 -24.43
C LYS A 132 -4.59 -2.20 -24.64
N THR A 133 -5.52 -1.53 -23.97
CA THR A 133 -5.58 -0.06 -23.92
C THR A 133 -4.98 0.43 -22.60
N PRO A 134 -4.04 1.39 -22.59
CA PRO A 134 -3.47 1.92 -21.36
C PRO A 134 -4.50 2.70 -20.51
N ILE A 135 -4.54 2.44 -19.21
CA ILE A 135 -5.39 3.16 -18.24
C ILE A 135 -4.68 3.42 -16.93
N ALA A 136 -5.00 4.54 -16.28
CA ALA A 136 -4.65 4.75 -14.88
C ALA A 136 -5.74 4.12 -14.01
N ARG A 137 -5.36 3.48 -12.90
CA ARG A 137 -6.34 2.90 -11.97
C ARG A 137 -5.93 3.05 -10.51
N ALA A 138 -6.92 3.24 -9.66
CA ALA A 138 -6.80 3.06 -8.22
C ALA A 138 -7.31 1.66 -7.87
N TYR A 139 -6.47 0.84 -7.27
CA TYR A 139 -6.80 -0.53 -6.88
C TYR A 139 -6.70 -0.70 -5.37
N ARG A 140 -7.73 -1.28 -4.77
CA ARG A 140 -7.78 -1.63 -3.35
C ARG A 140 -7.80 -3.15 -3.24
N PRO A 141 -6.70 -3.79 -2.83
CA PRO A 141 -6.71 -5.23 -2.59
C PRO A 141 -7.65 -5.51 -1.42
N ALA A 142 -8.73 -6.24 -1.70
CA ALA A 142 -9.51 -6.87 -0.66
C ALA A 142 -8.78 -8.13 -0.21
N SER A 143 -8.55 -8.28 1.09
CA SER A 143 -8.32 -9.61 1.67
C SER A 143 -9.66 -10.35 1.76
N GLN A 144 -9.65 -11.63 2.17
CA GLN A 144 -10.88 -12.36 2.50
C GLN A 144 -11.73 -11.65 3.59
N SER A 145 -11.17 -10.69 4.34
CA SER A 145 -11.84 -9.87 5.35
C SER A 145 -12.02 -8.39 4.98
N GLY A 146 -11.78 -8.00 3.72
CA GLY A 146 -12.07 -6.65 3.22
C GLY A 146 -10.95 -5.60 3.33
N SER A 147 -9.85 -5.89 4.04
CA SER A 147 -8.64 -5.03 4.09
C SER A 147 -7.37 -5.85 4.34
N LEU A 148 -6.20 -5.39 3.87
CA LEU A 148 -4.93 -6.04 4.17
C LEU A 148 -4.57 -5.81 5.64
N PRO A 149 -4.46 -6.86 6.49
CA PRO A 149 -4.10 -6.67 7.89
C PRO A 149 -2.63 -6.24 7.98
N LEU A 150 -2.41 -4.95 8.20
CA LEU A 150 -1.09 -4.34 8.31
C LEU A 150 -0.69 -4.11 9.76
N ILE A 151 -1.62 -3.72 10.63
CA ILE A 151 -1.33 -3.46 12.04
C ILE A 151 -1.43 -4.78 12.81
N GLY A 152 -0.34 -5.18 13.46
CA GLY A 152 -0.32 -6.33 14.36
C GLY A 152 -1.01 -6.09 15.69
N ASP A 153 -1.59 -7.15 16.24
CA ASP A 153 -2.21 -7.18 17.58
C ASP A 153 -1.26 -6.66 18.67
N GLU A 154 0.00 -7.09 18.62
CA GLU A 154 1.06 -6.65 19.56
C GLU A 154 1.22 -5.12 19.63
N VAL A 155 1.07 -4.43 18.49
CA VAL A 155 1.15 -2.97 18.44
C VAL A 155 -0.02 -2.36 19.21
N GLY A 156 -1.23 -2.88 19.00
CA GLY A 156 -2.43 -2.44 19.71
C GLY A 156 -2.31 -2.66 21.21
N ARG A 157 -1.85 -3.84 21.63
CA ARG A 157 -1.60 -4.15 23.05
C ARG A 157 -0.59 -3.20 23.68
N ARG A 158 0.52 -2.94 22.98
CA ARG A 158 1.56 -2.04 23.49
C ARG A 158 1.06 -0.60 23.61
N VAL A 159 0.34 -0.10 22.60
CA VAL A 159 -0.29 1.23 22.65
C VAL A 159 -1.27 1.34 23.82
N ALA A 160 -2.09 0.32 24.05
CA ALA A 160 -3.02 0.31 25.18
C ALA A 160 -2.29 0.41 26.52
N GLN A 161 -1.18 -0.32 26.68
CA GLN A 161 -0.35 -0.27 27.88
C GLN A 161 0.32 1.11 28.07
N ASP A 162 0.86 1.69 26.99
CA ASP A 162 1.51 3.00 27.05
C ASP A 162 0.49 4.11 27.36
N CYS A 163 -0.72 4.05 26.78
CA CYS A 163 -1.85 4.93 27.12
C CYS A 163 -2.36 4.77 28.56
N PHE A 164 -2.19 3.60 29.18
CA PHE A 164 -2.60 3.38 30.56
C PHE A 164 -1.58 3.95 31.55
N THR A 165 -0.29 3.85 31.22
CA THR A 165 0.80 4.31 32.09
C THR A 165 1.12 5.80 31.96
N GLY A 166 0.67 6.45 30.88
CA GLY A 166 0.87 7.88 30.65
C GLY A 166 0.12 8.39 29.43
N ASP A 167 0.75 9.31 28.70
CA ASP A 167 0.16 9.87 27.49
C ASP A 167 0.16 8.87 26.33
N CYS A 168 -0.95 8.80 25.60
CA CYS A 168 -1.02 7.99 24.39
C CYS A 168 0.00 8.45 23.35
N PRO A 169 0.73 7.51 22.70
CA PRO A 169 1.78 7.86 21.75
C PRO A 169 1.20 8.44 20.46
N THR A 170 1.92 9.40 19.86
CA THR A 170 1.67 9.84 18.48
C THR A 170 2.45 8.96 17.53
N LEU A 171 1.75 8.23 16.65
CA LEU A 171 2.35 7.21 15.80
C LEU A 171 2.20 7.51 14.30
N LYS A 172 3.19 7.05 13.54
CA LYS A 172 3.16 6.99 12.07
C LYS A 172 3.44 5.57 11.62
N MET A 173 2.92 5.20 10.45
CA MET A 173 3.14 3.89 9.84
C MET A 173 3.72 4.07 8.45
N ARG A 174 4.82 3.37 8.19
CA ARG A 174 5.46 3.23 6.88
C ARG A 174 5.34 1.79 6.43
N VAL A 175 5.09 1.58 5.13
CA VAL A 175 4.94 0.25 4.57
C VAL A 175 5.70 0.14 3.26
N ILE A 176 6.47 -0.93 3.09
CA ILE A 176 7.05 -1.31 1.82
C ILE A 176 6.41 -2.63 1.39
N PHE A 177 5.59 -2.59 0.36
CA PHE A 177 5.03 -3.79 -0.25
C PHE A 177 6.05 -4.41 -1.20
N ASN A 178 6.18 -5.73 -1.17
CA ASN A 178 7.06 -6.49 -2.03
C ASN A 178 6.28 -7.56 -2.80
N GLY A 179 6.76 -7.88 -3.99
CA GLY A 179 6.11 -8.84 -4.86
C GLY A 179 6.91 -9.11 -6.13
N THR A 180 6.26 -9.78 -7.08
CA THR A 180 6.79 -9.97 -8.43
C THR A 180 5.84 -9.43 -9.48
N ASP A 181 6.39 -8.90 -10.57
CA ASP A 181 5.57 -8.53 -11.74
C ASP A 181 5.23 -9.75 -12.61
N GLU A 182 4.48 -9.52 -13.70
CA GLU A 182 4.09 -10.56 -14.66
C GLU A 182 5.29 -11.27 -15.33
N ALA A 183 6.45 -10.62 -15.40
CA ALA A 183 7.69 -11.21 -15.89
C ALA A 183 8.50 -11.91 -14.78
N ASN A 184 7.90 -12.10 -13.61
CA ASN A 184 8.49 -12.67 -12.41
C ASN A 184 9.74 -11.91 -11.90
N ARG A 185 9.81 -10.60 -12.17
CA ARG A 185 10.87 -9.74 -11.64
C ARG A 185 10.45 -9.18 -10.29
N PRO A 186 11.35 -9.11 -9.29
CA PRO A 186 11.03 -8.55 -7.98
C PRO A 186 10.74 -7.06 -8.10
N GLN A 187 9.66 -6.62 -7.45
CA GLN A 187 9.25 -5.22 -7.40
C GLN A 187 8.89 -4.84 -5.96
N SER A 188 9.04 -3.55 -5.64
CA SER A 188 8.61 -2.98 -4.38
C SER A 188 7.84 -1.69 -4.58
N VAL A 189 6.86 -1.45 -3.72
CA VAL A 189 6.08 -0.22 -3.66
C VAL A 189 6.24 0.37 -2.28
N ASN A 190 6.92 1.52 -2.23
CA ASN A 190 7.05 2.29 -1.01
C ASN A 190 5.80 3.13 -0.76
N VAL A 191 5.22 3.01 0.43
CA VAL A 191 4.12 3.85 0.87
C VAL A 191 4.66 4.93 1.79
N PRO A 192 4.44 6.21 1.48
CA PRO A 192 4.81 7.30 2.38
C PRO A 192 4.24 7.10 3.78
N ALA A 193 4.98 7.56 4.78
CA ALA A 193 4.54 7.44 6.17
C ALA A 193 3.19 8.16 6.36
N ALA A 194 2.20 7.44 6.88
CA ALA A 194 0.87 7.94 7.18
C ALA A 194 0.64 7.95 8.71
N ASN A 195 -0.20 8.85 9.20
CA ASN A 195 -0.54 8.88 10.62
C ASN A 195 -1.31 7.62 11.02
N LEU A 196 -0.93 7.03 12.14
CA LEU A 196 -1.67 5.98 12.83
C LEU A 196 -2.38 6.65 14.01
N ILE A 197 -3.70 6.78 13.92
CA ILE A 197 -4.48 7.50 14.92
C ILE A 197 -4.57 6.64 16.18
N VAL A 198 -4.14 7.17 17.32
CA VAL A 198 -4.36 6.57 18.63
C VAL A 198 -5.41 7.41 19.36
N ARG A 199 -6.50 6.78 19.81
CA ARG A 199 -7.57 7.47 20.54
C ARG A 199 -7.95 6.71 21.80
N VAL A 200 -8.06 7.42 22.93
CA VAL A 200 -8.78 6.90 24.11
C VAL A 200 -10.27 6.98 23.81
N ASN A 201 -10.90 5.83 23.68
CA ASN A 201 -12.30 5.69 23.34
C ASN A 201 -13.19 5.77 24.58
N SER A 202 -12.77 5.17 25.69
CA SER A 202 -13.46 5.30 26.98
C SER A 202 -12.48 5.22 28.16
N VAL A 203 -12.89 5.88 29.25
CA VAL A 203 -12.24 5.77 30.56
C VAL A 203 -13.32 5.45 31.58
N THR A 204 -13.21 4.30 32.23
CA THR A 204 -14.18 3.83 33.23
C THR A 204 -13.49 3.60 34.57
N THR A 205 -14.18 3.88 35.67
CA THR A 205 -13.73 3.53 37.03
C THR A 205 -14.65 2.47 37.63
N LYS A 206 -14.09 1.44 38.24
CA LYS A 206 -14.84 0.42 39.02
C LYS A 206 -14.31 0.42 40.46
N LYS A 207 -15.15 0.08 41.43
CA LYS A 207 -14.69 -0.14 42.82
C LYS A 207 -14.24 -1.58 42.98
N GLU A 208 -13.19 -1.80 43.75
CA GLU A 208 -12.79 -3.13 44.23
C GLU A 208 -13.92 -3.67 45.11
N GLU A 209 -14.49 -4.84 44.74
CA GLU A 209 -15.57 -5.52 45.48
C GLU A 209 -15.02 -6.40 46.61
#